data_AF-A0A0Q5KGJ9-F1
#
_entry.id   AF-A0A0Q5KGJ9-F1
#
_cell.length_a   1.000
_cell.length_b   1.000
_cell.length_c   1.000
_cell.angle_alpha   90.00
_cell.angle_beta   90.00
_cell.angle_gamma   90.00
#
_symmetry.space_group_name_H-M   'P 1'
#
loop_
_entity.id
_entity.type
_entity.pdbx_description
1 polymer ?
#
loop_
_entity_poly.entity_id
_entity_poly.type
_entity_poly.pdbx_seq_one_letter_code
_entity_poly.pdbx_strand_id
1 'polypeptide(L)'
;MRLTLTLLLASAALAAAPAPTFTPTCTIRVSSSTSRYVPGRLVTVQPAEGCQGAAYVRFASRTGTQPDAPPGLFTLRPGERVTRRVPADWWVEWRDKGLRWVRFIEPRRVP
;
A
#
# COMPACT_ATOMS: atom_id res chain seq x y z
N MET A 1 57.19 -20.51 -23.90
CA MET A 1 56.21 -19.42 -23.81
C MET A 1 54.88 -19.98 -23.33
N ARG A 2 54.65 -19.93 -22.01
CA ARG A 2 53.44 -20.36 -21.30
C ARG A 2 52.75 -19.09 -20.81
N LEU A 3 51.76 -18.53 -21.52
CA LEU A 3 51.08 -17.31 -21.06
C LEU A 3 49.78 -17.03 -21.83
N THR A 4 48.93 -18.03 -22.01
CA THR A 4 47.59 -17.85 -22.63
C THR A 4 46.52 -18.74 -21.99
N LEU A 5 46.61 -19.01 -20.68
CA LEU A 5 45.66 -19.90 -19.99
C LEU A 5 45.03 -19.30 -18.72
N THR A 6 45.04 -17.98 -18.56
CA THR A 6 44.51 -17.31 -17.36
C THR A 6 43.38 -16.31 -17.64
N LEU A 7 42.92 -16.17 -18.88
CA LEU A 7 41.87 -15.21 -19.24
C LEU A 7 40.47 -15.82 -19.43
N LEU A 8 40.26 -17.10 -19.10
CA LEU A 8 38.95 -17.76 -19.26
C LEU A 8 38.10 -17.88 -17.98
N LEU A 9 38.60 -17.49 -16.80
CA LEU A 9 37.89 -17.70 -15.53
C LEU A 9 37.21 -16.46 -14.93
N ALA A 10 37.26 -15.30 -15.57
CA ALA A 10 36.72 -14.06 -14.97
C ALA A 10 35.25 -13.75 -15.31
N SER A 11 34.62 -14.49 -16.24
CA SER A 11 33.33 -14.06 -16.83
C SER A 11 32.08 -14.70 -16.21
N ALA A 12 32.22 -15.61 -15.24
CA ALA A 12 31.07 -16.40 -14.74
C ALA A 12 30.35 -15.80 -13.52
N ALA A 13 30.78 -14.65 -13.01
CA ALA A 13 30.13 -13.98 -11.88
C ALA A 13 29.16 -12.88 -12.32
N LEU A 14 28.40 -13.08 -13.41
CA LEU A 14 27.23 -12.24 -13.67
C LEU A 14 26.08 -12.69 -12.77
N ALA A 15 26.03 -12.08 -11.59
CA ALA A 15 24.83 -11.65 -10.89
C ALA A 15 23.59 -12.55 -11.06
N ALA A 16 23.46 -13.56 -10.19
CA ALA A 16 22.15 -14.02 -9.75
C ALA A 16 21.49 -12.89 -8.96
N ALA A 17 20.94 -11.90 -9.67
CA ALA A 17 20.06 -10.91 -9.04
C ALA A 17 18.88 -11.69 -8.44
N PRO A 18 18.55 -11.50 -7.15
CA PRO A 18 17.39 -12.15 -6.58
C PRO A 18 16.17 -11.76 -7.42
N ALA A 19 15.48 -12.77 -7.97
CA ALA A 19 14.22 -12.54 -8.66
C ALA A 19 13.31 -11.73 -7.72
N PRO A 20 12.56 -10.72 -8.21
CA PRO A 20 11.71 -9.91 -7.37
C PRO A 20 10.77 -10.83 -6.60
N THR A 21 10.97 -10.91 -5.28
CA THR A 21 10.14 -11.72 -4.40
C THR A 21 8.76 -11.10 -4.42
N PHE A 22 7.79 -11.78 -5.03
CA PHE A 22 6.40 -11.35 -5.04
C PHE A 22 5.94 -11.20 -3.58
N THR A 23 5.80 -9.97 -3.12
CA THR A 23 5.30 -9.70 -1.77
C THR A 23 3.78 -9.88 -1.85
N PRO A 24 3.19 -10.88 -1.18
CA PRO A 24 1.76 -11.14 -1.31
C PRO A 24 0.99 -9.88 -0.89
N THR A 25 0.14 -9.36 -1.77
CA THR A 25 -0.65 -8.17 -1.43
C THR A 25 -1.80 -8.55 -0.51
N CYS A 26 -1.96 -7.79 0.57
CA CYS A 26 -2.97 -8.04 1.57
C CYS A 26 -4.24 -7.23 1.36
N THR A 27 -5.36 -7.81 1.80
CA THR A 27 -6.59 -7.07 2.02
C THR A 27 -6.45 -6.17 3.26
N ILE A 28 -7.35 -5.19 3.36
CA ILE A 28 -7.37 -4.23 4.47
C ILE A 28 -8.65 -4.34 5.29
N ARG A 29 -8.59 -3.83 6.51
CA ARG A 29 -9.75 -3.42 7.31
C ARG A 29 -9.74 -1.90 7.42
N VAL A 30 -10.91 -1.30 7.27
CA VAL A 30 -11.13 0.15 7.37
C VAL A 30 -12.17 0.42 8.43
N SER A 31 -11.88 1.37 9.32
CA SER A 31 -12.83 1.92 10.27
C SER A 31 -12.85 3.44 10.15
N SER A 32 -14.02 4.04 10.38
CA SER A 32 -14.17 5.49 10.37
C SER A 32 -15.04 5.99 11.51
N SER A 33 -14.75 7.21 11.94
CA SER A 33 -15.53 7.94 12.91
C SER A 33 -15.69 9.41 12.50
N THR A 34 -16.85 9.96 12.80
CA THR A 34 -17.18 11.38 12.58
C THR A 34 -17.29 12.09 13.92
N SER A 35 -16.89 13.35 13.98
CA SER A 35 -17.10 14.21 15.15
C SER A 35 -17.93 15.40 14.74
N ARG A 36 -18.92 15.78 15.58
CA ARG A 36 -19.72 16.99 15.38
C ARG A 36 -18.89 18.29 15.50
N TYR A 37 -17.72 18.21 16.14
CA TYR A 37 -16.89 19.37 16.46
C TYR A 37 -15.71 19.55 15.50
N VAL A 38 -15.38 18.53 14.70
CA VAL A 38 -14.23 18.58 13.79
C VAL A 38 -14.67 18.14 12.40
N PRO A 39 -14.53 18.98 11.37
CA PRO A 39 -14.94 18.64 10.02
C PRO A 39 -14.21 17.41 9.50
N GLY A 40 -14.88 16.70 8.58
CA GLY A 40 -14.39 15.47 8.00
C GLY A 40 -14.54 14.24 8.92
N ARG A 41 -14.00 13.13 8.44
CA ARG A 41 -14.03 11.81 9.07
C ARG A 41 -12.62 11.37 9.40
N LEU A 42 -12.43 10.81 10.59
CA LEU A 42 -11.19 10.15 10.97
C LEU A 42 -11.26 8.70 10.49
N VAL A 43 -10.33 8.32 9.62
CA VAL A 43 -10.30 7.00 8.97
C VAL A 43 -9.03 6.30 9.41
N THR A 44 -9.18 5.06 9.88
CA THR A 44 -8.06 4.18 10.21
C THR A 44 -8.06 3.00 9.26
N VAL A 45 -6.92 2.73 8.65
CA VAL A 45 -6.71 1.60 7.74
C VAL A 45 -5.57 0.75 8.26
N GLN A 46 -5.76 -0.57 8.24
CA GLN A 46 -4.75 -1.55 8.62
C GLN A 46 -4.89 -2.81 7.77
N PRO A 47 -3.82 -3.60 7.59
CA PRO A 47 -3.93 -4.92 6.96
C PRO A 47 -4.90 -5.84 7.72
N ALA A 48 -5.55 -6.74 7.01
CA ALA A 48 -6.37 -7.77 7.63
C ALA A 48 -5.52 -8.69 8.54
N GLU A 49 -6.14 -9.24 9.60
CA GLU A 49 -5.50 -10.21 10.48
C GLU A 49 -4.96 -11.41 9.70
N GLY A 50 -3.81 -11.93 10.12
CA GLY A 50 -3.13 -13.03 9.45
C GLY A 50 -2.45 -12.67 8.13
N CYS A 51 -2.52 -11.41 7.69
CA CYS A 51 -1.75 -10.91 6.55
C CYS A 51 -0.25 -11.13 6.78
N GLN A 52 0.42 -11.72 5.78
CA GLN A 52 1.88 -11.98 5.79
C GLN A 52 2.66 -11.08 4.83
N GLY A 53 1.98 -10.18 4.11
CA GLY A 53 2.60 -9.28 3.14
C GLY A 53 2.21 -7.83 3.33
N ALA A 54 2.30 -7.04 2.27
CA ALA A 54 2.03 -5.61 2.34
C ALA A 54 0.64 -5.28 1.78
N ALA A 55 -0.06 -4.34 2.41
CA ALA A 55 -1.22 -3.70 1.81
C ALA A 55 -0.81 -2.35 1.22
N TYR A 56 -1.21 -2.07 -0.01
CA TYR A 56 -0.98 -0.77 -0.65
C TYR A 56 -2.28 0.00 -0.66
N VAL A 57 -2.32 1.14 0.01
CA VAL A 57 -3.53 1.92 0.28
C VAL A 57 -3.36 3.36 -0.19
N ARG A 58 -4.41 3.97 -0.71
CA ARG A 58 -4.44 5.42 -0.94
C ARG A 58 -5.79 6.01 -0.54
N PHE A 59 -5.79 7.28 -0.18
CA PHE A 59 -7.00 8.07 0.01
C PHE A 59 -7.28 8.83 -1.29
N ALA A 60 -8.52 8.77 -1.78
CA ALA A 60 -8.91 9.33 -3.07
C ALA A 60 -10.22 10.14 -2.96
N SER A 61 -10.42 11.08 -3.87
CA SER A 61 -11.59 11.96 -3.97
C SER A 61 -12.06 12.05 -5.43
N ARG A 62 -13.31 12.48 -5.65
CA ARG A 62 -13.87 12.62 -7.00
C ARG A 62 -13.25 13.80 -7.75
N THR A 63 -12.89 14.85 -7.02
CA THR A 63 -12.29 16.07 -7.56
C THR A 63 -10.80 15.94 -7.82
N GLY A 64 -10.13 14.91 -7.27
CA GLY A 64 -8.70 14.68 -7.46
C GLY A 64 -7.80 15.65 -6.70
N THR A 65 -8.35 16.69 -6.04
CA THR A 65 -7.62 17.48 -5.05
C THR A 65 -7.18 16.53 -3.95
N GLN A 66 -5.87 16.34 -3.74
CA GLN A 66 -5.31 15.53 -2.65
C GLN A 66 -5.40 16.29 -1.32
N PRO A 67 -5.57 15.63 -0.15
CA PRO A 67 -5.41 16.34 1.10
C PRO A 67 -3.92 16.70 1.21
N ASP A 68 -3.63 17.81 1.89
CA ASP A 68 -2.26 18.22 2.16
C ASP A 68 -1.42 17.06 2.74
N ALA A 69 -0.14 17.11 2.40
CA ALA A 69 0.75 15.99 2.26
C ALA A 69 0.92 14.99 3.44
N PRO A 70 1.38 13.76 3.10
CA PRO A 70 1.65 13.30 1.75
C PRO A 70 0.36 12.78 1.10
N PRO A 71 -0.01 13.28 -0.09
CA PRO A 71 -0.61 12.41 -1.07
C PRO A 71 0.26 11.16 -1.20
N GLY A 72 -0.31 9.99 -0.93
CA GLY A 72 0.52 8.81 -0.76
C GLY A 72 -0.21 7.52 -1.05
N LEU A 73 0.49 6.67 -1.79
CA LEU A 73 0.36 5.23 -1.67
C LEU A 73 1.08 4.84 -0.37
N PHE A 74 0.31 4.39 0.61
CA PHE A 74 0.78 3.86 1.88
C PHE A 74 1.03 2.37 1.71
N THR A 75 2.24 1.94 2.00
CA THR A 75 2.57 0.52 2.14
C THR A 75 2.45 0.18 3.62
N LEU A 76 1.51 -0.69 3.96
CA LEU A 76 1.25 -1.13 5.33
C LEU A 76 1.69 -2.58 5.50
N ARG A 77 2.59 -2.85 6.43
CA ARG A 77 3.02 -4.18 6.86
C ARG A 77 2.15 -4.72 7.99
N PRO A 78 2.21 -6.03 8.30
CA PRO A 78 1.44 -6.60 9.40
C PRO A 78 1.71 -5.86 10.71
N GLY A 79 0.64 -5.43 11.40
CA GLY A 79 0.71 -4.62 12.62
C GLY A 79 0.73 -3.11 12.40
N GLU A 80 0.99 -2.63 11.19
CA GLU A 80 0.95 -1.20 10.87
C GLU A 80 -0.48 -0.70 10.65
N ARG A 81 -0.67 0.59 10.92
CA ARG A 81 -1.91 1.29 10.61
C ARG A 81 -1.62 2.71 10.14
N VAL A 82 -2.50 3.24 9.31
CA VAL A 82 -2.53 4.65 8.95
C VAL A 82 -3.85 5.26 9.39
N THR A 83 -3.77 6.37 10.11
CA THR A 83 -4.94 7.14 10.53
C THR A 83 -4.88 8.52 9.91
N ARG A 84 -5.94 8.91 9.20
CA ARG A 84 -6.03 10.21 8.53
C ARG A 84 -7.41 10.83 8.73
N ARG A 85 -7.44 12.14 8.93
CA ARG A 85 -8.67 12.91 8.80
C ARG A 85 -8.83 13.28 7.33
N VAL A 86 -9.95 12.89 6.74
CA VAL A 86 -10.27 13.15 5.33
C VAL A 86 -11.65 13.80 5.20
N PRO A 87 -11.91 14.59 4.17
CA PRO A 87 -13.26 15.11 3.90
C PRO A 87 -14.29 14.00 3.62
N ALA A 88 -15.57 14.36 3.66
CA ALA A 88 -16.67 13.39 3.57
C ALA A 88 -16.80 12.72 2.18
N ASP A 89 -16.42 13.43 1.12
CA ASP A 89 -16.49 12.98 -0.28
C ASP A 89 -15.33 12.06 -0.69
N TRP A 90 -14.41 11.80 0.23
CA TRP A 90 -13.23 10.95 0.02
C TRP A 90 -13.56 9.48 0.25
N TRP A 91 -12.74 8.59 -0.30
CA TRP A 91 -12.77 7.15 -0.05
C TRP A 91 -11.37 6.56 0.09
N VAL A 92 -11.31 5.30 0.51
CA VAL A 92 -10.08 4.51 0.60
C VAL A 92 -10.02 3.58 -0.61
N GLU A 93 -8.86 3.46 -1.22
CA GLU A 93 -8.58 2.42 -2.22
C GLU A 93 -7.42 1.55 -1.77
N TRP A 94 -7.46 0.27 -2.10
CA TRP A 94 -6.35 -0.65 -1.85
C TRP A 94 -6.07 -1.54 -3.05
N ARG A 95 -4.84 -2.05 -3.16
CA ARG A 95 -4.51 -3.11 -4.11
C ARG A 95 -5.00 -4.46 -3.58
N ASP A 96 -5.81 -5.17 -4.35
CA ASP A 96 -6.19 -6.56 -4.05
C ASP A 96 -5.05 -7.55 -4.35
N LYS A 97 -5.29 -8.84 -4.12
CA LYS A 97 -4.32 -9.91 -4.43
C LYS A 97 -3.90 -9.97 -5.90
N GLY A 98 -4.74 -9.47 -6.81
CA GLY A 98 -4.48 -9.36 -8.24
C GLY A 98 -3.83 -8.04 -8.63
N LEU A 99 -3.32 -7.27 -7.66
CA LEU A 99 -2.76 -5.94 -7.86
C LEU A 99 -3.73 -4.98 -8.55
N ARG A 100 -5.04 -5.10 -8.35
CA ARG A 100 -6.03 -4.16 -8.88
C ARG A 100 -6.45 -3.18 -7.80
N TRP A 101 -6.69 -1.92 -8.17
CA TRP A 101 -7.26 -0.96 -7.24
C TRP A 101 -8.73 -1.28 -6.98
N VAL A 102 -9.07 -1.48 -5.71
CA VAL A 102 -10.43 -1.69 -5.25
C VAL A 102 -10.81 -0.52 -4.35
N ARG A 103 -11.99 0.02 -4.58
CA ARG A 103 -12.55 1.12 -3.79
C ARG A 103 -13.32 0.57 -2.59
N PHE A 104 -12.99 1.06 -1.40
CA PHE A 104 -13.78 0.84 -0.21
C PHE A 104 -14.81 1.96 -0.08
N ILE A 105 -16.08 1.60 -0.10
CA ILE A 105 -17.18 2.50 0.23
C ILE A 105 -17.63 2.12 1.64
N GLU A 106 -17.45 3.04 2.58
CA GLU A 106 -17.98 2.83 3.93
C GLU A 106 -19.49 2.64 3.85
N PRO A 107 -20.05 1.61 4.50
CA PRO A 107 -21.49 1.52 4.64
C PRO A 107 -21.95 2.77 5.38
N ARG A 108 -22.84 3.56 4.75
CA ARG A 108 -23.44 4.71 5.42
C ARG A 108 -24.12 4.18 6.68
N ARG A 109 -23.63 4.55 7.86
CA ARG A 109 -24.45 4.39 9.07
C ARG A 109 -25.63 5.33 8.88
N VAL A 110 -26.77 4.75 8.56
CA VAL A 110 -28.05 5.45 8.70
C VAL A 110 -28.18 5.77 10.19
N PRO A 111 -28.43 7.04 10.56
CA PRO A 111 -28.57 7.46 11.95
C PRO A 111 -29.71 6.72 12.64
#